data_AF-A0A3M6CGB7-F1
#
_entry.id   AF-A0A3M6CGB7-F1
#
_cell.length_a   1.000
_cell.length_b   1.000
_cell.length_c   1.000
_cell.angle_alpha   90.00
_cell.angle_beta   90.00
_cell.angle_gamma   90.00
#
_symmetry.space_group_name_H-M   'P 1'
#
loop_
_entity.id
_entity.type
_entity.pdbx_description
1 polymer ?
#
loop_
_entity_poly.entity_id
_entity_poly.type
_entity_poly.pdbx_seq_one_letter_code
_entity_poly.pdbx_strand_id
1 'polypeptide(L)'
;MKALTTREVYQQLRDAAMGTRILKRIGAPTASGLQHVEIDSWLLTLEITEGSPTRCRACRCPQGREGSFESWLRTDPVSLLSGWEHAQIERLLGEAEASQMHSDYPAPQE
;
A
#
# COMPACT_ATOMS: atom_id res chain seq x y z
N MET A 1 16.45 -16.86 -5.44
CA MET A 1 14.99 -16.64 -5.33
C MET A 1 14.60 -15.54 -6.31
N LYS A 2 13.46 -15.66 -6.99
CA LYS A 2 13.04 -14.68 -8.00
C LYS A 2 12.29 -13.52 -7.33
N ALA A 3 12.70 -12.30 -7.64
CA ALA A 3 12.04 -11.09 -7.16
C ALA A 3 10.54 -11.10 -7.55
N LEU A 4 9.73 -10.37 -6.78
CA LEU A 4 8.32 -10.17 -7.14
C LEU A 4 8.25 -9.38 -8.45
N THR A 5 7.37 -9.79 -9.34
CA THR A 5 7.12 -9.09 -10.60
C THR A 5 6.10 -7.96 -10.40
N THR A 6 6.14 -6.94 -11.28
CA THR A 6 5.15 -5.85 -11.28
C THR A 6 3.72 -6.38 -11.31
N ARG A 7 3.45 -7.46 -12.08
CA ARG A 7 2.11 -8.06 -12.19
C ARG A 7 1.62 -8.65 -10.86
N GLU A 8 2.49 -9.34 -10.11
CA GLU A 8 2.12 -9.90 -8.81
C GLU A 8 1.70 -8.81 -7.83
N VAL A 9 2.45 -7.70 -7.80
CA VAL A 9 2.15 -6.55 -6.92
C VAL A 9 0.89 -5.81 -7.37
N TYR A 10 0.75 -5.57 -8.67
CA TYR A 10 -0.47 -4.99 -9.26
C TYR A 10 -1.72 -5.80 -8.89
N GLN A 11 -1.65 -7.13 -8.93
CA GLN A 11 -2.80 -7.96 -8.57
C GLN A 11 -3.22 -7.78 -7.11
N GLN A 12 -2.29 -7.60 -6.17
CA GLN A 12 -2.65 -7.32 -4.77
C GLN A 12 -3.36 -5.96 -4.63
N LEU A 13 -2.88 -4.93 -5.33
CA LEU A 13 -3.53 -3.62 -5.35
C LEU A 13 -4.92 -3.71 -5.98
N ARG A 14 -5.05 -4.42 -7.10
CA ARG A 14 -6.34 -4.63 -7.75
C ARG A 14 -7.34 -5.37 -6.85
N ASP A 15 -6.92 -6.45 -6.20
CA ASP A 15 -7.80 -7.23 -5.33
C ASP A 15 -8.25 -6.40 -4.12
N ALA A 16 -7.38 -5.53 -3.60
CA ALA A 16 -7.75 -4.56 -2.56
C ALA A 16 -8.74 -3.51 -3.08
N ALA A 17 -8.50 -2.94 -4.27
CA ALA A 17 -9.42 -1.99 -4.91
C ALA A 17 -10.81 -2.62 -5.18
N MET A 18 -10.85 -3.90 -5.55
CA MET A 18 -12.09 -4.65 -5.72
C MET A 18 -12.78 -5.02 -4.39
N GLY A 19 -12.16 -4.73 -3.23
CA GLY A 19 -12.68 -5.09 -1.91
C GLY A 19 -12.56 -6.59 -1.60
N THR A 20 -11.79 -7.35 -2.40
CA THR A 20 -11.52 -8.78 -2.15
C THR A 20 -10.47 -8.97 -1.05
N ARG A 21 -9.56 -8.00 -0.90
CA ARG A 21 -8.57 -7.95 0.18
C ARG A 21 -8.70 -6.66 0.98
N ILE A 22 -8.40 -6.75 2.27
CA ILE A 22 -8.38 -5.58 3.15
C ILE A 22 -7.01 -4.93 3.06
N LEU A 23 -6.99 -3.63 2.76
CA LEU A 23 -5.80 -2.79 2.87
C LEU A 23 -5.75 -2.17 4.25
N LYS A 24 -4.62 -2.35 4.95
CA LYS A 24 -4.36 -1.77 6.26
C LYS A 24 -3.12 -0.90 6.19
N ARG A 25 -3.16 0.29 6.80
CA ARG A 25 -1.96 1.11 6.98
C ARG A 25 -1.18 0.61 8.18
N ILE A 26 0.13 0.48 8.00
CA ILE A 26 1.06 0.02 9.03
C ILE A 26 1.91 1.21 9.46
N GLY A 27 1.73 1.63 10.72
CA GLY A 27 2.42 2.78 11.29
C GLY A 27 2.09 4.11 10.62
N ALA A 28 2.83 5.14 11.04
CA ALA A 28 2.72 6.48 10.50
C ALA A 28 3.45 6.61 9.14
N PRO A 29 3.00 7.52 8.26
CA PRO A 29 3.74 7.85 7.06
C PRO A 29 5.12 8.41 7.42
N THR A 30 6.12 8.04 6.64
CA THR A 30 7.48 8.57 6.76
C THR A 30 7.53 10.04 6.35
N ALA A 31 8.53 10.78 6.84
CA ALA A 31 8.75 12.19 6.44
C ALA A 31 8.93 12.39 4.92
N SER A 32 9.25 11.32 4.19
CA SER A 32 9.40 11.30 2.73
C SER A 32 8.09 11.04 1.98
N GLY A 33 6.94 10.96 2.67
CA GLY A 33 5.65 10.64 2.05
C GLY A 33 5.46 9.16 1.72
N LEU A 34 6.31 8.26 2.25
CA LEU A 34 6.10 6.82 2.10
C LEU A 34 5.18 6.28 3.19
N GLN A 35 4.15 5.54 2.81
CA GLN A 35 3.24 4.82 3.68
C GLN A 35 3.45 3.32 3.53
N HIS A 36 3.66 2.63 4.66
CA HIS A 36 3.62 1.18 4.69
C HIS A 36 2.18 0.70 4.78
N VAL A 37 1.83 -0.27 3.96
CA VAL A 37 0.50 -0.91 3.97
C VAL A 37 0.63 -2.41 3.93
N GLU A 38 -0.33 -3.08 4.53
CA GLU A 38 -0.49 -4.52 4.46
C GLU A 38 -1.74 -4.86 3.64
N ILE A 39 -1.60 -5.79 2.70
CA ILE A 39 -2.69 -6.37 1.92
C ILE A 39 -2.54 -7.88 2.00
N ASP A 40 -3.41 -8.56 2.75
CA ASP A 40 -3.38 -10.03 2.87
C ASP A 40 -2.01 -10.64 3.24
N SER A 41 -1.35 -10.08 4.26
CA SER A 41 0.03 -10.44 4.64
C SER A 41 1.13 -10.08 3.62
N TRP A 42 0.79 -9.30 2.58
CA TRP A 42 1.79 -8.63 1.75
C TRP A 42 2.08 -7.25 2.31
N LEU A 43 3.36 -6.94 2.47
CA LEU A 43 3.81 -5.64 2.96
C LEU A 43 4.25 -4.80 1.77
N LEU A 44 3.55 -3.71 1.50
CA LEU A 44 3.85 -2.76 0.43
C LEU A 44 4.31 -1.44 1.02
N THR A 45 5.23 -0.79 0.32
CA THR A 45 5.66 0.58 0.59
C THR A 45 5.19 1.44 -0.57
N LEU A 46 4.19 2.29 -0.31
CA LEU A 46 3.61 3.19 -1.30
C LEU A 46 4.10 4.61 -1.06
N GLU A 47 4.43 5.31 -2.12
CA GLU A 47 4.66 6.75 -2.11
C GLU A 47 3.31 7.43 -2.27
N ILE A 48 2.94 8.27 -1.29
CA ILE A 48 1.66 8.96 -1.22
C ILE A 48 1.92 10.45 -1.43
N THR A 49 1.21 11.06 -2.36
CA THR A 49 1.23 12.51 -2.61
C THR A 49 -0.19 13.02 -2.48
N GLU A 50 -0.42 13.96 -1.57
CA GLU A 50 -1.75 14.55 -1.33
C GLU A 50 -2.85 13.52 -1.01
N GLY A 51 -2.48 12.38 -0.40
CA GLY A 51 -3.40 11.28 -0.06
C GLY A 51 -3.54 10.20 -1.14
N SER A 52 -3.10 10.46 -2.37
CA SER A 52 -3.16 9.49 -3.47
C SER A 52 -1.86 8.70 -3.62
N PRO A 53 -1.90 7.38 -3.88
CA PRO A 53 -0.71 6.60 -4.14
C PRO A 53 -0.14 6.94 -5.52
N THR A 54 1.11 7.37 -5.60
CA THR A 54 1.75 7.75 -6.87
C THR A 54 2.74 6.72 -7.39
N ARG A 55 3.34 5.93 -6.48
CA ARG A 55 4.34 4.92 -6.82
C ARG A 55 4.40 3.81 -5.79
N CYS A 56 4.77 2.60 -6.21
CA CYS A 56 5.18 1.55 -5.29
C CYS A 56 6.71 1.50 -5.22
N ARG A 57 7.26 1.63 -4.01
CA ARG A 57 8.72 1.60 -3.80
C ARG A 57 9.22 0.19 -3.56
N ALA A 58 8.49 -0.58 -2.76
CA ALA A 58 8.84 -1.94 -2.40
C ALA A 58 7.59 -2.76 -2.07
N CYS A 59 7.72 -4.06 -2.20
CA CYS A 59 6.70 -5.04 -1.86
C CYS A 59 7.38 -6.32 -1.35
N ARG A 60 6.81 -6.92 -0.32
CA ARG A 60 7.21 -8.22 0.23
C ARG A 60 5.99 -9.10 0.35
N CYS A 61 6.08 -10.31 -0.20
CA CYS A 61 5.02 -11.31 -0.07
C CYS A 61 5.21 -12.14 1.21
N PRO A 62 4.17 -12.84 1.69
CA PRO A 62 4.25 -13.67 2.89
C PRO A 62 5.26 -14.83 2.77
N GLN A 63 5.63 -15.23 1.55
CA GLN A 63 6.67 -16.25 1.31
C GLN A 63 8.11 -15.70 1.45
N GLY A 64 8.25 -14.42 1.81
CA GLY A 64 9.56 -13.76 1.95
C GLY A 64 10.20 -13.31 0.64
N ARG A 65 9.48 -13.36 -0.49
CA ARG A 65 9.97 -12.76 -1.74
C ARG A 65 9.74 -11.26 -1.72
N GLU A 66 10.71 -10.54 -2.24
CA GLU A 66 10.68 -9.08 -2.29
C GLU A 66 10.76 -8.60 -3.74
N GLY A 67 10.10 -7.49 -4.03
CA GLY A 67 10.24 -6.74 -5.26
C GLY A 67 10.38 -5.27 -4.91
N SER A 68 11.33 -4.61 -5.53
CA SER A 68 11.54 -3.17 -5.39
C SER A 68 11.42 -2.48 -6.73
N PHE A 69 11.30 -1.15 -6.70
CA PHE A 69 11.34 -0.33 -7.89
C PHE A 69 12.55 -0.62 -8.80
N GLU A 70 13.70 -0.96 -8.22
CA GLU A 70 14.92 -1.33 -8.96
C GLU A 70 14.81 -2.71 -9.64
N SER A 71 14.00 -3.61 -9.08
CA SER A 71 13.79 -4.96 -9.60
C SER A 71 12.72 -5.01 -10.70
N TRP A 72 11.81 -4.04 -10.73
CA TRP A 72 10.78 -3.94 -11.76
C TRP A 72 11.35 -3.26 -12.99
N LEU A 73 11.05 -3.80 -14.18
CA LEU A 73 11.54 -3.35 -15.49
C LEU A 73 10.94 -1.99 -15.90
N ARG A 74 11.10 -0.96 -15.06
CA ARG A 74 10.61 0.42 -15.18
C ARG A 74 9.09 0.61 -15.26
N THR A 75 8.31 -0.45 -15.05
CA THR A 75 6.86 -0.34 -14.92
C THR A 75 6.49 -0.42 -13.45
N ASP A 76 5.95 0.69 -12.94
CA ASP A 76 5.43 0.77 -11.59
C ASP A 76 4.04 0.10 -11.51
N PRO A 77 3.77 -0.73 -10.48
CA PRO A 77 2.49 -1.42 -10.36
C PRO A 77 1.31 -0.48 -10.08
N VAL A 78 1.52 0.70 -9.47
CA VAL A 78 0.47 1.73 -9.29
C VAL A 78 0.11 2.34 -10.65
N SER A 79 1.10 2.55 -11.53
CA SER A 79 0.85 3.03 -12.90
C SER A 79 0.08 2.05 -13.79
N LEU A 80 -0.09 0.78 -13.36
CA LEU A 80 -0.92 -0.20 -14.07
C LEU A 80 -2.39 -0.16 -13.63
N LEU A 81 -2.72 0.50 -12.52
CA LEU A 81 -4.09 0.62 -12.06
C LEU A 81 -4.89 1.48 -13.04
N SER A 82 -6.11 1.07 -13.32
CA SER A 82 -7.10 1.92 -13.97
C SER A 82 -7.48 3.09 -13.05
N GLY A 83 -8.04 4.16 -13.62
CA GLY A 83 -8.47 5.33 -12.82
C GLY A 83 -9.47 4.97 -11.72
N TRP A 84 -10.33 3.97 -11.94
CA TRP A 84 -11.24 3.47 -10.90
C TRP A 84 -10.51 2.71 -9.80
N GLU A 85 -9.60 1.78 -10.16
CA GLU A 85 -8.81 1.03 -9.17
C GLU A 85 -7.95 1.98 -8.33
N HIS A 86 -7.37 2.99 -8.96
CA HIS A 86 -6.54 4.00 -8.31
C HIS A 86 -7.33 4.83 -7.29
N ALA A 87 -8.48 5.39 -7.69
CA ALA A 87 -9.37 6.14 -6.79
C ALA A 87 -9.86 5.28 -5.62
N GLN A 88 -10.02 3.97 -5.85
CA GLN A 88 -10.49 3.06 -4.82
C GLN A 88 -9.40 2.76 -3.78
N ILE A 89 -8.14 2.60 -4.20
CA ILE A 89 -7.00 2.53 -3.26
C ILE A 89 -6.84 3.81 -2.47
N GLU A 90 -6.97 4.98 -3.11
CA GLU A 90 -6.93 6.28 -2.43
C GLU A 90 -7.99 6.35 -1.31
N ARG A 91 -9.24 5.97 -1.61
CA ARG A 91 -10.30 5.93 -0.59
C ARG A 91 -9.95 5.00 0.57
N LEU A 92 -9.45 3.80 0.29
CA LEU A 92 -9.05 2.83 1.32
C LEU A 92 -7.91 3.35 2.20
N LEU A 93 -6.95 4.10 1.63
CA LEU A 93 -5.87 4.73 2.38
C LEU A 93 -6.38 5.83 3.33
N GLY A 94 -7.37 6.60 2.90
CA GLY A 94 -8.04 7.61 3.73
C GLY A 94 -8.87 6.99 4.86
N GLU A 95 -9.63 5.92 4.56
CA GLU A 95 -10.39 5.18 5.58
C GLU A 95 -9.48 4.53 6.62
N ALA A 96 -8.37 3.96 6.17
CA ALA A 96 -7.35 3.40 7.05
C ALA A 96 -6.69 4.48 7.94
N GLU A 97 -6.48 5.70 7.42
CA GLU A 97 -5.97 6.83 8.21
C GLU A 97 -6.90 7.19 9.37
N ALA A 98 -8.18 7.38 9.05
CA ALA A 98 -9.19 7.78 10.02
C ALA A 98 -9.35 6.73 11.13
N SER A 99 -9.24 5.45 10.74
CA SER A 99 -9.30 4.33 11.68
C SER A 99 -8.09 4.27 12.61
N GLN A 100 -6.89 4.66 12.15
CA GLN A 100 -5.68 4.71 12.99
C GLN A 100 -5.71 5.87 13.99
N MET A 101 -6.18 7.06 13.58
CA MET A 101 -6.26 8.24 14.45
C MET A 101 -7.14 8.00 15.69
N HIS A 102 -8.20 7.20 15.55
CA HIS A 102 -9.09 6.86 16.67
C HIS A 102 -8.45 5.90 17.70
N SER A 103 -7.37 5.21 17.32
CA SER A 103 -6.71 4.21 18.17
C SER A 103 -5.49 4.74 18.92
N ASP A 104 -4.94 5.89 18.52
CA ASP A 104 -3.71 6.46 19.10
C ASP A 104 -3.98 7.46 20.24
N TYR A 105 -5.25 7.74 20.56
CA TYR A 105 -5.60 8.66 21.67
C TYR A 105 -5.51 7.92 23.02
N PRO A 106 -4.52 8.19 23.89
CA PRO A 106 -4.51 7.63 25.24
C PRO A 106 -5.70 8.20 26.03
N ALA A 107 -6.40 7.34 26.76
CA ALA A 107 -7.44 7.77 27.70
C ALA A 107 -6.87 8.82 28.67
N PRO A 108 -7.60 9.91 28.96
CA PRO A 108 -7.17 10.86 29.97
C PRO A 108 -7.02 10.11 31.30
N GLN A 109 -5.84 10.22 31.90
CA GLN A 109 -5.53 9.64 33.20
C GLN A 109 -6.21 10.52 34.26
N GLU A 110 -7.29 10.01 34.87
CA GLU A 110 -7.95 10.63 36.03
C GLU A 110 -7.18 10.36 37.33
#